data_AF-A0A3L7WV62-F1
#
_entry.id   AF-A0A3L7WV62-F1
#
_cell.length_a   1.000
_cell.length_b   1.000
_cell.length_c   1.000
_cell.angle_alpha   90.00
_cell.angle_beta   90.00
_cell.angle_gamma   90.00
#
_symmetry.space_group_name_H-M   'P 1'
#
loop_
_entity.id
_entity.type
_entity.pdbx_description
1 polymer ?
#
loop_
_entity_poly.entity_id
_entity_poly.type
_entity_poly.pdbx_seq_one_letter_code
_entity_poly.pdbx_strand_id
1 'polypeptide(L)'
;MIRRAVLLAALVTGTLLSVAGVSAVQAQTPSGTFAATPTFSANGQAAVVFLGGTVDQLETAARTSTASGVWAQDGSGAFRLLVVGGPAFLRSEFTANFPTGFAGATALTLTRPLGVTATPPPIVTSTPTPLPPSSFPTGIPGPSSN
;
A
#
# COMPACT_ATOMS: atom_id res chain seq x y z
N MET A 1 41.64 -54.83 -36.32
CA MET A 1 42.01 -53.69 -37.21
C MET A 1 42.25 -52.47 -36.34
N ILE A 2 43.48 -51.98 -36.39
CA ILE A 2 44.05 -50.87 -35.61
C ILE A 2 43.77 -49.57 -36.36
N ARG A 3 43.49 -48.45 -35.66
CA ARG A 3 44.12 -47.11 -35.82
C ARG A 3 43.44 -46.08 -34.90
N ARG A 4 44.17 -45.64 -33.86
CA ARG A 4 44.80 -44.31 -33.71
C ARG A 4 43.78 -43.23 -33.26
N ALA A 5 43.77 -42.87 -31.98
CA ALA A 5 44.61 -41.84 -31.35
C ALA A 5 44.11 -40.41 -31.67
N VAL A 6 43.88 -39.60 -30.63
CA VAL A 6 44.66 -38.38 -30.35
C VAL A 6 44.21 -37.79 -29.00
N LEU A 7 45.24 -37.54 -28.21
CA LEU A 7 45.34 -36.90 -26.92
C LEU A 7 44.99 -35.41 -27.03
N LEU A 8 44.21 -34.83 -26.13
CA LEU A 8 44.30 -33.39 -25.82
C LEU A 8 44.01 -33.19 -24.33
N ALA A 9 45.06 -33.23 -23.53
CA ALA A 9 45.04 -32.78 -22.14
C ALA A 9 45.16 -31.25 -22.14
N ALA A 10 44.04 -30.55 -22.00
CA ALA A 10 44.03 -29.11 -21.78
C ALA A 10 44.18 -28.84 -20.28
N LEU A 11 45.40 -28.53 -19.86
CA LEU A 11 45.72 -28.01 -18.54
C LEU A 11 45.19 -26.56 -18.47
N VAL A 12 43.96 -26.38 -17.98
CA VAL A 12 43.40 -25.05 -17.71
C VAL A 12 43.91 -24.60 -16.35
N THR A 13 44.90 -23.73 -16.36
CA THR A 13 45.39 -22.98 -15.21
C THR A 13 44.23 -22.12 -14.69
N GLY A 14 43.56 -22.60 -13.64
CA GLY A 14 42.44 -21.93 -13.01
C GLY A 14 42.91 -20.68 -12.26
N THR A 15 42.65 -19.51 -12.85
CA THR A 15 42.69 -18.23 -12.14
C THR A 15 41.62 -18.28 -11.05
N LEU A 16 42.04 -18.38 -9.79
CA LEU A 16 41.18 -18.21 -8.62
C LEU A 16 40.69 -16.76 -8.60
N LEU A 17 39.54 -16.53 -9.23
CA LEU A 17 38.79 -15.28 -9.09
C LEU A 17 38.21 -15.28 -7.67
N SER A 18 38.85 -14.58 -6.74
CA SER A 18 38.27 -14.24 -5.45
C SER A 18 37.06 -13.34 -5.69
N VAL A 19 35.87 -13.94 -5.82
CA VAL A 19 34.61 -13.22 -5.81
C VAL A 19 34.51 -12.57 -4.43
N ALA A 20 34.62 -11.24 -4.39
CA ALA A 20 34.40 -10.47 -3.18
C ALA A 20 33.09 -10.92 -2.53
N GLY A 21 33.17 -11.28 -1.25
CA GLY A 21 32.09 -11.89 -0.51
C GLY A 21 30.76 -11.18 -0.73
N VAL A 22 29.84 -11.89 -1.37
CA VAL A 22 28.41 -11.63 -1.16
C VAL A 22 28.18 -11.87 0.33
N SER A 23 28.20 -10.79 1.11
CA SER A 23 27.72 -10.83 2.49
C SER A 23 26.34 -11.47 2.42
N ALA A 24 26.23 -12.70 2.93
CA ALA A 24 24.95 -13.36 3.02
C ALA A 24 24.04 -12.38 3.74
N VAL A 25 23.02 -11.89 3.03
CA VAL A 25 21.94 -11.13 3.68
C VAL A 25 21.35 -12.14 4.64
N GLN A 26 21.74 -12.04 5.91
CA GLN A 26 21.21 -12.91 6.94
C GLN A 26 19.70 -12.69 6.88
N ALA A 27 18.96 -13.73 6.55
CA ALA A 27 17.52 -13.68 6.47
C ALA A 27 17.01 -13.24 7.84
N GLN A 28 16.71 -11.96 7.97
CA GLN A 28 16.24 -11.40 9.22
C GLN A 28 14.86 -12.02 9.47
N THR A 29 14.70 -12.70 10.60
CA THR A 29 13.45 -13.35 10.94
C THR A 29 12.33 -12.30 10.97
N PRO A 30 11.22 -12.52 10.25
CA PRO A 30 10.10 -11.59 10.23
C PRO A 30 9.63 -11.27 11.66
N SER A 31 9.70 -10.00 12.08
CA SER A 31 9.36 -9.61 13.45
C SER A 31 7.96 -9.00 13.59
N GLY A 32 7.31 -8.63 12.47
CA GLY A 32 6.02 -7.96 12.51
C GLY A 32 6.08 -6.54 13.06
N THR A 33 7.25 -5.90 13.05
CA THR A 33 7.48 -4.56 13.60
C THR A 33 8.19 -3.64 12.62
N PHE A 34 8.14 -2.33 12.86
CA PHE A 34 8.95 -1.36 12.12
C PHE A 34 10.40 -1.35 12.64
N ALA A 35 11.35 -1.11 11.75
CA ALA A 35 12.77 -1.02 12.08
C ALA A 35 13.11 0.16 13.01
N ALA A 36 12.28 1.21 12.97
CA ALA A 36 12.36 2.37 13.84
C ALA A 36 10.95 2.92 14.09
N THR A 37 10.78 3.68 15.17
CA THR A 37 9.53 4.40 15.45
C THR A 37 9.20 5.36 14.29
N PRO A 38 8.01 5.27 13.68
CA PRO A 38 7.65 6.13 12.57
C PRO A 38 7.63 7.61 12.96
N THR A 39 8.32 8.45 12.18
CA THR A 39 8.28 9.91 12.33
C THR A 39 7.47 10.51 11.18
N PHE A 40 6.29 11.02 11.49
CA PHE A 40 5.41 11.64 10.49
C PHE A 40 5.81 13.09 10.22
N SER A 41 5.86 13.45 8.94
CA SER A 41 5.98 14.82 8.47
C SER A 41 4.75 15.67 8.82
N ALA A 42 4.87 16.98 8.59
CA ALA A 42 3.74 17.92 8.67
C ALA A 42 2.58 17.53 7.73
N ASN A 43 2.88 16.85 6.62
CA ASN A 43 1.90 16.35 5.66
C ASN A 43 1.29 14.99 6.06
N GLY A 44 1.56 14.51 7.27
CA GLY A 44 0.97 13.26 7.78
C GLY A 44 1.51 12.00 7.11
N GLN A 45 2.69 12.07 6.50
CA GLN A 45 3.34 10.94 5.84
C GLN A 45 4.63 10.55 6.56
N ALA A 46 4.91 9.25 6.65
CA ALA A 46 6.18 8.71 7.17
C ALA A 46 6.71 7.61 6.23
N ALA A 47 7.99 7.66 5.89
CA ALA A 47 8.69 6.56 5.24
C ALA A 47 9.22 5.62 6.33
N VAL A 48 8.92 4.32 6.23
CA VAL A 48 9.27 3.32 7.24
C VAL A 48 9.80 2.05 6.59
N VAL A 49 10.50 1.23 7.36
CA VAL A 49 10.87 -0.13 6.97
C VAL A 49 10.15 -1.11 7.90
N PHE A 50 9.34 -1.99 7.34
CA PHE A 50 8.68 -3.08 8.05
C PHE A 50 9.55 -4.33 7.98
N LEU A 51 9.91 -4.91 9.12
CA LEU A 51 10.87 -6.03 9.24
C LEU A 51 10.23 -7.39 8.92
N GLY A 52 9.37 -7.44 7.90
CA GLY A 52 8.64 -8.65 7.51
C GLY A 52 7.49 -9.02 8.46
N GLY A 53 6.63 -9.92 8.01
CA GLY A 53 5.51 -10.46 8.80
C GLY A 53 4.21 -10.54 8.00
N THR A 54 3.11 -10.84 8.70
CA THR A 54 1.76 -10.95 8.10
C THR A 54 1.11 -9.58 7.92
N VAL A 55 0.03 -9.54 7.12
CA VAL A 55 -0.79 -8.32 6.95
C VAL A 55 -1.42 -7.88 8.28
N ASP A 56 -1.86 -8.79 9.14
CA ASP A 56 -2.43 -8.48 10.45
C ASP A 56 -1.38 -7.86 11.40
N GLN A 57 -0.13 -8.34 11.36
CA GLN A 57 0.97 -7.74 12.11
C GLN A 57 1.30 -6.33 11.60
N LEU A 58 1.33 -6.14 10.27
CA LEU A 58 1.51 -4.82 9.67
C LEU A 58 0.39 -3.85 10.12
N GLU A 59 -0.87 -4.29 10.07
CA GLU A 59 -2.01 -3.48 10.50
C GLU A 59 -1.91 -3.11 11.98
N THR A 60 -1.50 -4.05 12.83
CA THR A 60 -1.29 -3.83 14.27
C THR A 60 -0.16 -2.83 14.54
N ALA A 61 0.97 -2.96 13.85
CA ALA A 61 2.09 -2.03 13.95
C ALA A 61 1.71 -0.62 13.47
N ALA A 62 0.98 -0.53 12.34
CA ALA A 62 0.49 0.72 11.78
C ALA A 62 -0.50 1.42 12.74
N ARG A 63 -1.44 0.67 13.31
CA ARG A 63 -2.41 1.17 14.30
C ARG A 63 -1.70 1.69 15.56
N THR A 64 -0.72 0.95 16.06
CA THR A 64 0.12 1.38 17.21
C THR A 64 0.87 2.68 16.92
N SER A 65 1.21 2.92 15.65
CA SER A 65 1.87 4.14 15.18
C SER A 65 0.90 5.27 14.82
N THR A 66 -0.40 5.14 15.11
CA THR A 66 -1.46 6.11 14.77
C THR A 66 -1.64 6.36 13.26
N ALA A 67 -1.18 5.43 12.41
CA ALA A 67 -1.42 5.51 10.98
C ALA A 67 -2.88 5.16 10.65
N SER A 68 -3.44 5.84 9.65
CA SER A 68 -4.73 5.52 9.03
C SER A 68 -4.58 4.71 7.74
N GLY A 69 -3.39 4.70 7.13
CA GLY A 69 -3.14 3.99 5.89
C GLY A 69 -1.69 3.55 5.75
N VAL A 70 -1.49 2.46 5.00
CA VAL A 70 -0.18 1.95 4.61
C VAL A 70 -0.14 1.74 3.11
N TRP A 71 0.82 2.37 2.44
CA TRP A 71 1.14 2.11 1.04
C TRP A 71 2.31 1.14 0.97
N ALA A 72 2.08 0.02 0.28
CA ALA A 72 3.09 -0.99 -0.01
C ALA A 72 3.20 -1.19 -1.52
N GLN A 73 4.40 -1.41 -2.02
CA GLN A 73 4.61 -1.79 -3.42
C GLN A 73 4.51 -3.32 -3.53
N ASP A 74 3.68 -3.82 -4.44
CA ASP A 74 3.57 -5.25 -4.72
C ASP A 74 4.68 -5.75 -5.67
N GLY A 75 4.71 -7.05 -5.94
CA GLY A 75 5.73 -7.67 -6.82
C GLY A 75 5.68 -7.20 -8.28
N SER A 76 4.60 -6.53 -8.71
CA SER A 76 4.48 -5.91 -10.04
C SER A 76 4.96 -4.45 -10.08
N GLY A 77 5.29 -3.89 -8.93
CA GLY A 77 5.66 -2.48 -8.79
C GLY A 77 4.48 -1.54 -8.54
N ALA A 78 3.26 -2.05 -8.44
CA ALA A 78 2.07 -1.24 -8.17
C ALA A 78 1.92 -0.96 -6.67
N PHE A 79 1.48 0.25 -6.33
CA PHE A 79 1.22 0.61 -4.94
C PHE A 79 -0.20 0.18 -4.53
N ARG A 80 -0.29 -0.51 -3.40
CA ARG A 80 -1.54 -0.95 -2.77
C ARG A 80 -1.72 -0.25 -1.43
N LEU A 81 -2.94 0.16 -1.15
CA LEU A 81 -3.32 0.80 0.11
C LEU A 81 -3.97 -0.21 1.05
N LEU A 82 -3.43 -0.35 2.25
CA LEU A 82 -4.10 -0.94 3.40
C LEU A 82 -4.73 0.19 4.22
N VAL A 83 -6.05 0.19 4.36
CA VAL A 83 -6.78 1.10 5.25
C VAL A 83 -6.77 0.53 6.66
N VAL A 84 -6.10 1.21 7.59
CA VAL A 84 -5.90 0.72 8.96
C VAL A 84 -7.19 0.89 9.76
N GLY A 85 -7.69 -0.20 10.37
CA GLY A 85 -8.96 -0.18 11.11
C GLY A 85 -10.21 0.00 10.24
N GLY A 86 -10.07 -0.11 8.92
CA GLY A 86 -11.19 -0.06 7.99
C GLY A 86 -12.01 -1.37 7.97
N PRO A 87 -13.18 -1.37 7.32
CA PRO A 87 -13.95 -2.58 7.09
C PRO A 87 -13.17 -3.64 6.31
N ALA A 88 -13.46 -4.92 6.55
CA ALA A 88 -12.75 -6.04 5.94
C ALA A 88 -12.73 -6.02 4.40
N PHE A 89 -13.77 -5.50 3.75
CA PHE A 89 -13.82 -5.41 2.27
C PHE A 89 -12.80 -4.42 1.68
N LEU A 90 -12.34 -3.42 2.44
CA LEU A 90 -11.26 -2.54 1.99
C LEU A 90 -9.90 -3.23 2.10
N ARG A 91 -9.79 -4.24 2.97
CA ARG A 91 -8.56 -5.02 3.19
C ARG A 91 -8.39 -6.14 2.18
N SER A 92 -9.46 -6.63 1.56
CA SER A 92 -9.43 -7.83 0.71
C SER A 92 -8.47 -7.70 -0.48
N GLU A 93 -8.49 -6.56 -1.17
CA GLU A 93 -7.56 -6.28 -2.28
C GLU A 93 -6.10 -6.29 -1.81
N PHE A 94 -5.81 -5.69 -0.65
CA PHE A 94 -4.46 -5.69 -0.10
C PHE A 94 -4.01 -7.12 0.26
N THR A 95 -4.83 -7.88 0.97
CA THR A 95 -4.52 -9.28 1.32
C THR A 95 -4.36 -10.18 0.09
N ALA A 96 -5.12 -9.94 -0.99
CA ALA A 96 -4.98 -10.68 -2.24
C ALA A 96 -3.62 -10.46 -2.92
N ASN A 97 -3.03 -9.28 -2.78
CA ASN A 97 -1.70 -8.96 -3.33
C ASN A 97 -0.54 -9.37 -2.40
N PHE A 98 -0.81 -9.56 -1.10
CA PHE A 98 0.18 -9.99 -0.11
C PHE A 98 -0.31 -11.20 0.71
N PRO A 99 -0.60 -12.35 0.06
CA PRO A 99 -1.23 -13.49 0.73
C PRO A 99 -0.35 -14.11 1.82
N THR A 100 0.97 -14.05 1.65
CA THR A 100 1.97 -14.52 2.61
C THR A 100 2.56 -13.39 3.46
N GLY A 101 2.10 -12.15 3.28
CA GLY A 101 2.69 -10.97 3.88
C GLY A 101 4.04 -10.58 3.26
N PHE A 102 4.99 -10.21 4.11
CA PHE A 102 6.30 -9.66 3.75
C PHE A 102 7.42 -10.59 4.20
N ALA A 103 8.21 -11.09 3.26
CA ALA A 103 9.28 -12.06 3.53
C ALA A 103 10.50 -11.45 4.27
N GLY A 104 10.62 -10.13 4.28
CA GLY A 104 11.74 -9.43 4.92
C GLY A 104 11.52 -7.92 4.98
N ALA A 105 12.60 -7.20 5.28
CA ALA A 105 12.61 -5.75 5.39
C ALA A 105 12.05 -5.10 4.11
N THR A 106 10.91 -4.41 4.24
CA THR A 106 10.20 -3.78 3.12
C THR A 106 9.96 -2.30 3.40
N ALA A 107 10.31 -1.44 2.45
CA ALA A 107 10.03 -0.02 2.54
C ALA A 107 8.54 0.26 2.28
N LEU A 108 7.91 1.01 3.19
CA LEU A 108 6.50 1.36 3.15
C LEU A 108 6.31 2.85 3.40
N THR A 109 5.17 3.39 2.98
CA THR A 109 4.73 4.75 3.33
C THR A 109 3.50 4.68 4.23
N LEU A 110 3.60 5.21 5.45
CA LEU A 110 2.44 5.39 6.33
C LEU A 110 1.78 6.74 6.07
N THR A 111 0.46 6.77 6.15
CA THR A 111 -0.32 8.00 6.20
C THR A 111 -1.09 8.07 7.50
N ARG A 112 -1.26 9.27 8.03
CA ARG A 112 -2.21 9.57 9.10
C ARG A 112 -3.11 10.72 8.65
N PRO A 113 -4.31 10.88 9.23
CA PRO A 113 -5.13 12.04 8.97
C PRO A 113 -4.31 13.26 9.37
N LEU A 114 -4.22 14.24 8.47
CA LEU A 114 -3.85 15.59 8.90
C LEU A 114 -4.91 15.96 9.90
N GLY A 115 -4.50 16.17 11.16
CA GLY A 115 -5.39 16.70 12.17
C GLY A 115 -5.97 17.97 11.58
N VAL A 116 -7.18 17.87 11.03
CA VAL A 116 -7.97 19.02 10.73
C VAL A 116 -8.32 19.57 12.10
N THR A 117 -7.42 20.37 12.67
CA THR A 117 -7.85 21.61 13.28
C THR A 117 -8.45 22.45 12.16
N ALA A 118 -9.53 21.96 11.56
CA ALA A 118 -10.51 22.83 10.98
C ALA A 118 -11.00 23.60 12.21
N THR A 119 -10.44 24.80 12.41
CA THR A 119 -11.25 25.85 13.00
C THR A 119 -12.56 25.77 12.22
N PRO A 120 -13.68 25.36 12.86
CA PRO A 120 -14.92 25.17 12.15
C PRO A 120 -15.12 26.43 11.31
N PRO A 121 -15.32 26.33 9.98
CA PRO A 121 -15.61 27.52 9.20
C PRO A 121 -16.76 28.24 9.91
N PRO A 122 -16.73 29.58 10.03
CA PRO A 122 -17.84 30.30 10.64
C PRO A 122 -19.11 29.77 9.97
N ILE A 123 -20.07 29.31 10.78
CA ILE A 123 -21.34 28.78 10.28
C ILE A 123 -21.96 29.92 9.49
N VAL A 124 -21.79 29.90 8.17
CA VAL A 124 -22.53 30.77 7.26
C VAL A 124 -23.92 30.17 7.27
N THR A 125 -24.78 30.70 8.13
CA THR A 125 -26.22 30.47 8.06
C THR A 125 -26.68 31.05 6.73
N SER A 126 -26.62 30.25 5.68
CA SER A 126 -27.25 30.56 4.41
C SER A 126 -28.75 30.56 4.67
N THR A 127 -29.31 31.76 4.84
CA THR A 127 -30.75 31.96 4.80
C THR A 127 -31.26 31.34 3.50
N PRO A 128 -32.16 30.34 3.55
CA PRO A 128 -32.70 29.75 2.34
C PRO A 128 -33.39 30.86 1.54
N THR A 129 -32.93 31.10 0.31
CA THR A 129 -33.64 31.97 -0.63
C THR A 129 -35.03 31.35 -0.86
N PRO A 130 -36.13 32.07 -0.57
CA PRO A 130 -37.46 31.52 -0.78
C PRO A 130 -37.63 31.13 -2.26
N LEU A 131 -38.12 29.92 -2.48
CA LEU A 131 -38.44 29.45 -3.82
C LEU A 131 -39.55 30.33 -4.42
N PRO A 132 -39.46 30.68 -5.72
CA PRO A 132 -40.55 31.36 -6.39
C PRO A 132 -41.81 30.48 -6.38
N PRO A 133 -43.01 31.07 -6.27
CA PRO A 133 -44.26 30.31 -6.28
C PRO A 133 -44.40 29.53 -7.60
N SER A 134 -44.62 28.22 -7.51
CA SER A 134 -44.89 27.37 -8.67
C SER A 134 -46.26 27.72 -9.26
N SER A 135 -46.27 28.30 -10.45
CA SER A 135 -47.48 28.47 -11.25
C SER A 135 -47.86 27.14 -11.89
N PHE A 136 -48.88 26.47 -11.35
CA PHE A 136 -49.48 25.29 -11.98
C PHE A 136 -50.29 25.72 -13.22
N PRO A 137 -50.07 25.11 -14.40
CA PRO A 137 -50.90 25.37 -15.56
C PRO A 137 -52.30 24.77 -15.35
N THR A 138 -53.30 25.63 -15.17
CA THR A 138 -54.72 25.27 -15.12
C THR A 138 -55.22 24.93 -16.51
N GLY A 139 -55.01 23.69 -16.97
CA GLY A 139 -55.49 23.29 -18.29
C GLY A 139 -55.34 21.81 -18.57
N ILE A 140 -56.22 20.98 -17.98
CA ILE A 140 -56.44 19.62 -18.49
C ILE A 140 -57.57 19.72 -19.53
N PRO A 141 -57.30 19.51 -20.83
CA PRO A 141 -58.36 19.41 -21.83
C PRO A 141 -59.23 18.19 -21.54
N GLY A 142 -60.54 18.40 -21.39
CA GLY A 142 -61.51 17.35 -21.11
C GLY A 142 -61.67 16.38 -22.29
N PRO A 143 -62.06 15.12 -22.04
CA PRO A 143 -62.25 14.13 -23.09
C PRO A 143 -63.46 14.49 -23.97
N SER A 144 -63.24 14.53 -25.29
CA SER A 144 -64.32 14.65 -26.27
C SER A 144 -65.14 13.35 -26.29
N SER A 145 -66.42 13.43 -25.95
CA SER A 145 -67.35 12.32 -26.14
C SER A 145 -67.60 12.14 -27.64
N ASN A 146 -67.50 10.89 -28.09
CA ASN A 146 -67.93 10.42 -29.42
C ASN A 146 -68.96 9.32 -29.21
#